data_AF-A0A7V3K4M2-F1
#
_entry.id   AF-A0A7V3K4M2-F1
#
_cell.length_a   1.000
_cell.length_b   1.000
_cell.length_c   1.000
_cell.angle_alpha   90.00
_cell.angle_beta   90.00
_cell.angle_gamma   90.00
#
_symmetry.space_group_name_H-M   'P 1'
#
loop_
_entity.id
_entity.type
_entity.pdbx_description
1 polymer ?
#
loop_
_entity_poly.entity_id
_entity_poly.type
_entity_poly.pdbx_seq_one_letter_code
_entity_poly.pdbx_strand_id
1 'polypeptide(L)'
;MFWTRNLVTFVATLLGVAVVAFLLGYLLRQYLEETRRKALGVQREKVLAEAEAKAREIVLSARDEALKIRAEAEQEIARRKQELERAEERLQKRQEALEHRNEQLESRERRLNQRQSELDKRKNELDKMEAKRQAELERVSGMTKEEAKALLLKVVEEESRKEVAAVIRQVEAEAQEEANRKAQKIISLAIQRMASEQVSELTVSAVPLPSDEMKGRIIGRGGR
;
A
#
# COMPACT_ATOMS: atom_id res chain seq x y z
N MET A 1 -49.08 -134.89 48.66
CA MET A 1 -50.04 -133.76 48.64
C MET A 1 -49.57 -132.52 49.40
N PHE A 2 -48.66 -132.63 50.38
CA PHE A 2 -48.18 -131.46 51.16
C PHE A 2 -47.17 -130.55 50.42
N TRP A 3 -46.34 -131.10 49.53
CA TRP A 3 -45.31 -130.32 48.80
C TRP A 3 -45.90 -129.36 47.74
N THR A 4 -46.95 -129.77 47.02
CA THR A 4 -47.60 -128.92 46.00
C THR A 4 -48.34 -127.74 46.63
N ARG A 5 -48.92 -127.91 47.82
CA ARG A 5 -49.62 -126.83 48.54
C ARG A 5 -48.66 -125.75 49.04
N ASN A 6 -47.47 -126.15 49.51
CA ASN A 6 -46.43 -125.21 49.97
C ASN A 6 -45.79 -124.43 48.80
N LEU A 7 -45.63 -125.06 47.64
CA LEU A 7 -45.11 -124.40 46.44
C LEU A 7 -46.08 -123.33 45.91
N VAL A 8 -47.38 -123.63 45.88
CA VAL A 8 -48.41 -122.67 45.45
C VAL A 8 -48.48 -121.47 46.39
N THR A 9 -48.38 -121.67 47.71
CA THR A 9 -48.33 -120.56 48.68
C THR A 9 -47.08 -119.71 48.54
N PHE A 10 -45.93 -120.31 48.22
CA PHE A 10 -44.67 -119.57 48.02
C PHE A 10 -44.68 -118.74 46.74
N VAL A 11 -45.24 -119.26 45.64
CA VAL A 11 -45.38 -118.52 44.37
C VAL A 11 -46.38 -117.37 44.53
N ALA A 12 -47.48 -117.58 45.26
CA ALA A 12 -48.47 -116.54 45.53
C ALA A 12 -47.91 -115.39 46.40
N THR A 13 -47.08 -115.68 47.41
CA THR A 13 -46.42 -114.63 48.21
C THR A 13 -45.38 -113.86 47.40
N LEU A 14 -44.61 -114.54 46.54
CA LEU A 14 -43.63 -113.91 45.65
C LEU A 14 -44.30 -112.97 44.63
N LEU A 15 -45.42 -113.39 44.04
CA LEU A 15 -46.24 -112.54 43.17
C LEU A 15 -46.83 -111.34 43.93
N GLY A 16 -47.32 -111.55 45.15
CA GLY A 16 -47.81 -110.47 46.01
C GLY A 16 -46.72 -109.42 46.30
N VAL A 17 -45.51 -109.86 46.65
CA VAL A 17 -44.35 -108.97 46.87
C VAL A 17 -43.95 -108.24 45.59
N ALA A 18 -43.96 -108.91 44.43
CA ALA A 18 -43.65 -108.29 43.15
C ALA A 18 -44.66 -107.20 42.76
N VAL A 19 -45.95 -107.44 42.97
CA VAL A 19 -47.02 -106.44 42.73
C VAL A 19 -46.88 -105.25 43.67
N VAL A 20 -46.60 -105.47 44.96
CA VAL A 20 -46.37 -104.39 45.92
C VAL A 20 -45.12 -103.58 45.57
N ALA A 21 -44.02 -104.24 45.20
CA ALA A 21 -42.79 -103.56 44.76
C ALA A 21 -43.00 -102.75 43.48
N PHE A 22 -43.77 -103.27 42.52
CA PHE A 22 -44.12 -102.57 41.29
C PHE A 22 -44.99 -101.34 41.55
N LEU A 23 -46.02 -101.47 42.40
CA LEU A 23 -46.89 -100.35 42.78
C LEU A 23 -46.11 -99.27 43.55
N LEU A 24 -45.25 -99.66 44.50
CA LEU A 24 -44.37 -98.74 45.21
C LEU A 24 -43.39 -98.04 44.26
N GLY A 25 -42.77 -98.78 43.33
CA GLY A 25 -41.87 -98.21 42.32
C GLY A 25 -42.57 -97.25 41.37
N TYR A 26 -43.81 -97.55 40.96
CA TYR A 26 -44.63 -96.68 40.13
C TYR A 26 -45.01 -95.38 40.86
N LEU A 27 -45.45 -95.48 42.13
CA LEU A 27 -45.78 -94.31 42.96
C LEU A 27 -44.56 -93.43 43.24
N LEU A 28 -43.40 -94.04 43.54
CA LEU A 28 -42.13 -93.33 43.71
C LEU A 28 -41.71 -92.63 42.42
N ARG A 29 -41.83 -93.30 41.26
CA ARG A 29 -41.53 -92.71 39.96
C ARG A 29 -42.46 -91.54 39.64
N GLN A 30 -43.75 -91.66 39.93
CA GLN A 30 -44.73 -90.60 39.71
C GLN A 30 -44.45 -89.39 40.62
N TYR A 31 -44.09 -89.61 41.87
CA TYR A 31 -43.71 -88.54 42.81
C TYR A 31 -42.38 -87.85 42.41
N LEU A 32 -41.39 -88.62 41.96
CA LEU A 32 -40.10 -88.10 41.46
C LEU A 32 -40.27 -87.32 40.15
N GLU A 33 -41.12 -87.77 39.23
CA GLU A 33 -41.48 -87.03 38.01
C GLU A 33 -42.17 -85.71 38.35
N GLU A 34 -43.12 -85.72 39.28
CA GLU A 34 -43.87 -84.53 39.67
C GLU A 34 -42.97 -83.50 40.37
N THR A 35 -42.08 -83.94 41.26
CA THR A 35 -41.08 -83.06 41.90
C THR A 35 -40.07 -82.51 40.90
N ARG A 36 -39.59 -83.31 39.94
CA ARG A 36 -38.74 -82.83 38.84
C ARG A 36 -39.46 -81.82 37.95
N ARG A 37 -40.72 -82.06 37.60
CA ARG A 37 -41.53 -81.10 36.81
C ARG A 37 -41.76 -79.80 37.55
N LYS A 38 -42.05 -79.86 38.86
CA LYS A 38 -42.18 -78.66 39.71
C LYS A 38 -40.86 -77.90 39.79
N ALA A 39 -39.73 -78.59 40.01
CA ALA A 39 -38.41 -77.96 40.04
C ALA A 39 -38.03 -77.30 38.70
N LEU A 40 -38.30 -77.98 37.58
CA LEU A 40 -38.10 -77.42 36.23
C LEU A 40 -39.04 -76.24 35.96
N GLY A 41 -40.29 -76.28 36.44
CA GLY A 41 -41.25 -75.19 36.36
C GLY A 41 -40.73 -73.94 37.08
N VAL A 42 -40.30 -74.08 38.33
CA VAL A 42 -39.69 -72.99 39.12
C VAL A 42 -38.44 -72.45 38.44
N GLN A 43 -37.59 -73.30 37.87
CA GLN A 43 -36.39 -72.85 37.16
C GLN A 43 -36.74 -72.07 35.88
N ARG A 44 -37.75 -72.52 35.13
CA ARG A 44 -38.26 -71.79 33.96
C ARG A 44 -38.82 -70.42 34.35
N GLU A 45 -39.64 -70.36 35.40
CA GLU A 45 -40.18 -69.10 35.90
C GLU A 45 -39.08 -68.14 36.34
N LYS A 46 -38.05 -68.64 37.02
CA LYS A 46 -36.87 -67.83 37.39
C LYS A 46 -36.14 -67.29 36.18
N VAL A 47 -35.86 -68.12 35.17
CA VAL A 47 -35.18 -67.69 33.94
C VAL A 47 -36.02 -66.66 33.18
N LEU A 48 -37.34 -66.85 33.11
CA LEU A 48 -38.25 -65.88 32.49
C LEU A 48 -38.29 -64.56 33.27
N ALA A 49 -38.38 -64.61 34.60
CA ALA A 49 -38.37 -63.42 35.44
C ALA A 49 -37.04 -62.65 35.34
N GLU A 50 -35.91 -63.34 35.30
CA GLU A 50 -34.58 -62.73 35.08
C GLU A 50 -34.47 -62.13 33.67
N ALA A 51 -34.98 -62.81 32.65
CA ALA A 51 -34.98 -62.29 31.28
C ALA A 51 -35.88 -61.04 31.16
N GLU A 52 -37.05 -61.04 31.79
CA GLU A 52 -37.94 -59.88 31.85
C GLU A 52 -37.30 -58.72 32.61
N ALA A 53 -36.65 -58.98 33.74
CA ALA A 53 -35.93 -57.97 34.51
C ALA A 53 -34.81 -57.33 33.69
N LYS A 54 -33.98 -58.14 33.02
CA LYS A 54 -32.92 -57.65 32.11
C LYS A 54 -33.48 -56.87 30.93
N ALA A 55 -34.57 -57.35 30.32
CA ALA A 55 -35.21 -56.63 29.22
C ALA A 55 -35.73 -55.26 29.68
N ARG A 56 -36.36 -55.18 30.86
CA ARG A 56 -36.80 -53.91 31.45
C ARG A 56 -35.62 -52.99 31.76
N GLU A 57 -34.54 -53.51 32.33
CA GLU A 57 -33.33 -52.75 32.63
C GLU A 57 -32.69 -52.17 31.36
N ILE A 58 -32.56 -52.98 30.30
CA ILE A 58 -32.05 -52.52 29.00
C ILE A 58 -32.94 -51.41 28.43
N VAL A 59 -34.26 -51.59 28.46
CA VAL A 59 -35.20 -50.57 27.95
C VAL A 59 -35.15 -49.29 28.78
N LEU A 60 -35.02 -49.38 30.10
CA LEU A 60 -34.87 -48.22 30.98
C LEU A 60 -33.55 -47.50 30.71
N SER A 61 -32.43 -48.22 30.66
CA SER A 61 -31.11 -47.65 30.35
C SER A 61 -31.09 -46.98 28.98
N ALA A 62 -31.69 -47.61 27.97
CA ALA A 62 -31.78 -47.03 26.63
C ALA A 62 -32.65 -45.76 26.61
N ARG A 63 -33.72 -45.71 27.41
CA ARG A 63 -34.55 -44.51 27.57
C ARG A 63 -33.79 -43.39 28.28
N ASP A 64 -33.05 -43.71 29.33
CA ASP A 64 -32.25 -42.73 30.07
C ASP A 64 -31.13 -42.15 29.19
N GLU A 65 -30.44 -42.98 28.41
CA GLU A 65 -29.47 -42.52 27.41
C GLU A 65 -30.11 -41.65 26.33
N ALA A 66 -31.28 -42.04 25.81
CA ALA A 66 -31.99 -41.24 24.82
C ALA A 66 -32.43 -39.88 25.38
N LEU A 67 -32.88 -39.83 26.63
CA LEU A 67 -33.22 -38.58 27.32
C LEU A 67 -31.98 -37.70 27.52
N LYS A 68 -30.84 -38.29 27.89
CA LYS A 68 -29.58 -37.58 28.07
C LYS A 68 -29.08 -36.98 26.75
N ILE A 69 -29.05 -37.78 25.68
CA ILE A 69 -28.67 -37.31 24.33
C ILE A 69 -29.59 -36.18 23.89
N ARG A 70 -30.90 -36.31 24.12
CA ARG A 70 -31.87 -35.26 23.78
C ARG A 70 -31.61 -33.98 24.57
N ALA A 71 -31.37 -34.06 25.87
CA ALA A 71 -31.09 -32.90 26.71
C ALA A 71 -29.79 -32.19 26.28
N GLU A 72 -28.74 -32.94 25.97
CA GLU A 72 -27.48 -32.40 25.46
C GLU A 72 -27.68 -31.71 24.09
N ALA A 73 -28.46 -32.31 23.19
CA ALA A 73 -28.79 -31.72 21.90
C ALA A 73 -29.63 -30.43 22.05
N GLU A 74 -30.63 -30.42 22.94
CA GLU A 74 -31.45 -29.23 23.22
C GLU A 74 -30.59 -28.10 23.81
N GLN A 75 -29.63 -28.42 24.69
CA GLN A 75 -28.70 -27.44 25.25
C GLN A 75 -27.76 -26.87 24.17
N GLU A 76 -27.21 -27.71 23.29
CA GLU A 76 -26.33 -27.27 22.20
C GLU A 76 -27.11 -26.39 21.20
N ILE A 77 -28.34 -26.76 20.85
CA ILE A 77 -29.21 -25.95 19.99
C ILE A 77 -29.48 -24.60 20.63
N ALA A 78 -29.76 -24.55 21.94
CA ALA A 78 -29.99 -23.29 22.65
C ALA A 78 -28.74 -22.39 22.64
N ARG A 79 -27.54 -22.97 22.86
CA ARG A 79 -26.26 -22.24 22.77
C ARG A 79 -26.04 -21.67 21.37
N ARG A 80 -26.18 -22.51 20.33
CA ARG A 80 -26.00 -22.06 18.95
C ARG A 80 -27.01 -21.00 18.54
N LYS A 81 -28.26 -21.10 19.00
CA LYS A 81 -29.27 -20.08 18.75
C LYS A 81 -28.87 -18.74 19.37
N GLN A 82 -28.37 -18.74 20.61
CA GLN A 82 -27.89 -17.52 21.26
C GLN A 82 -26.65 -16.93 20.57
N GLU A 83 -25.72 -17.77 20.10
CA GLU A 83 -24.56 -17.33 19.33
C GLU A 83 -24.96 -16.71 17.99
N LEU A 84 -25.94 -17.32 17.31
CA LEU A 84 -26.49 -16.82 16.06
C LEU A 84 -27.18 -15.47 16.25
N GLU A 85 -28.04 -15.33 17.27
CA GLU A 85 -28.72 -14.06 17.60
C GLU A 85 -27.70 -12.94 17.88
N ARG A 86 -26.64 -13.23 18.65
CA ARG A 86 -25.53 -12.27 18.87
C ARG A 86 -24.76 -11.94 17.60
N ALA A 87 -24.64 -12.88 16.65
CA ALA A 87 -24.01 -12.61 15.36
C ALA A 87 -24.90 -11.73 14.48
N GLU A 88 -26.20 -12.00 14.45
CA GLU A 88 -27.21 -11.21 13.73
C GLU A 88 -27.27 -9.77 14.26
N GLU A 89 -27.33 -9.56 15.58
CA GLU A 89 -27.30 -8.21 16.17
C GLU A 89 -26.04 -7.44 15.79
N ARG A 90 -24.87 -8.09 15.76
CA ARG A 90 -23.60 -7.46 15.36
C ARG A 90 -23.60 -7.12 13.87
N LEU A 91 -24.18 -7.97 13.03
CA LEU A 91 -24.32 -7.71 11.60
C LEU A 91 -25.27 -6.55 11.35
N GLN A 92 -26.42 -6.52 12.02
CA GLN A 92 -27.39 -5.44 11.91
C GLN A 92 -26.78 -4.09 12.32
N LYS A 93 -26.08 -4.02 13.46
CA LYS A 93 -25.38 -2.78 13.88
C LYS A 93 -24.34 -2.32 12.87
N ARG A 94 -23.62 -3.25 12.23
CA ARG A 94 -22.67 -2.91 11.16
C ARG A 94 -23.37 -2.41 9.91
N GLN A 95 -24.50 -3.00 9.53
CA GLN A 95 -25.30 -2.56 8.41
C GLN A 95 -25.83 -1.13 8.62
N GLU A 96 -26.43 -0.85 9.78
CA GLU A 96 -26.92 0.49 10.14
C GLU A 96 -25.78 1.53 10.11
N ALA A 97 -24.60 1.18 10.62
CA ALA A 97 -23.43 2.06 10.57
C ALA A 97 -22.93 2.33 9.13
N LEU A 98 -23.00 1.33 8.25
CA LEU A 98 -22.64 1.46 6.84
C LEU A 98 -23.67 2.31 6.07
N GLU A 99 -24.96 2.10 6.33
CA GLU A 99 -26.05 2.91 5.75
C GLU A 99 -25.89 4.38 6.11
N HIS A 100 -25.70 4.69 7.39
CA HIS A 100 -25.45 6.06 7.83
C HIS A 100 -24.18 6.67 7.20
N ARG A 101 -23.11 5.89 7.05
CA ARG A 101 -21.89 6.37 6.37
C ARG A 101 -22.13 6.63 4.88
N ASN A 102 -22.94 5.82 4.21
CA ASN A 102 -23.32 6.03 2.82
C ASN A 102 -24.16 7.31 2.66
N GLU A 103 -25.15 7.54 3.53
CA GLU A 103 -25.93 8.78 3.52
C GLU A 103 -25.04 10.03 3.70
N GLN A 104 -24.05 9.96 4.61
CA GLN A 104 -23.08 11.04 4.79
C GLN A 104 -22.22 11.26 3.55
N LEU A 105 -21.78 10.19 2.89
CA LEU A 105 -20.99 10.28 1.66
C LEU A 105 -21.82 10.89 0.51
N GLU A 106 -23.06 10.44 0.32
CA GLU A 106 -23.96 11.01 -0.68
C GLU A 106 -24.25 12.49 -0.43
N SER A 107 -24.49 12.88 0.82
CA SER A 107 -24.70 14.28 1.19
C SER A 107 -23.47 15.13 0.89
N ARG A 108 -22.27 14.61 1.19
CA ARG A 108 -21.00 15.27 0.87
C ARG A 108 -20.80 15.38 -0.64
N GLU A 109 -21.09 14.34 -1.40
CA GLU A 109 -21.00 14.32 -2.86
C GLU A 109 -21.91 15.37 -3.49
N ARG A 110 -23.19 15.42 -3.07
CA ARG A 110 -24.14 16.46 -3.53
C ARG A 110 -23.61 17.87 -3.26
N ARG A 111 -23.07 18.12 -2.06
CA ARG A 111 -22.47 19.43 -1.71
C ARG A 111 -21.24 19.76 -2.56
N LEU A 112 -20.39 18.77 -2.84
CA LEU A 112 -19.21 18.96 -3.69
C LEU A 112 -19.61 19.27 -5.13
N ASN A 113 -20.58 18.54 -5.68
CA ASN A 113 -21.08 18.76 -7.03
C ASN A 113 -21.74 20.14 -7.18
N GLN A 114 -22.50 20.58 -6.17
CA GLN A 114 -23.08 21.93 -6.16
C GLN A 114 -21.99 23.00 -6.13
N ARG A 115 -20.98 22.86 -5.26
CA ARG A 115 -19.84 23.79 -5.20
C ARG A 115 -19.06 23.83 -6.51
N GLN A 116 -18.83 22.67 -7.13
CA GLN A 116 -18.15 22.60 -8.43
C GLN A 116 -18.93 23.36 -9.50
N SER A 117 -20.25 23.17 -9.57
CA SER A 117 -21.10 23.91 -10.52
C SER A 117 -21.07 25.42 -10.27
N GLU A 118 -21.08 25.86 -9.01
CA GLU A 118 -20.96 27.28 -8.65
C GLU A 118 -19.59 27.86 -9.04
N LEU A 119 -18.51 27.11 -8.82
CA LEU A 119 -17.16 27.49 -9.22
C LEU A 119 -17.04 27.60 -10.75
N ASP A 120 -17.60 26.64 -11.49
CA ASP A 120 -17.57 26.66 -12.96
C ASP A 120 -18.35 27.87 -13.51
N LYS A 121 -19.50 28.21 -12.92
CA LYS A 121 -20.26 29.42 -13.28
C LYS A 121 -19.44 30.68 -13.03
N ARG A 122 -18.85 30.83 -11.84
CA ARG A 122 -18.02 31.99 -11.49
C ARG A 122 -16.79 32.10 -12.39
N LYS A 123 -16.14 30.99 -12.71
CA LYS A 123 -15.01 30.96 -13.64
C LYS A 123 -15.42 31.48 -15.01
N ASN A 124 -16.52 30.98 -15.57
CA ASN A 124 -17.05 31.44 -16.85
C ASN A 124 -17.43 32.93 -16.84
N GLU A 125 -17.96 33.45 -15.72
CA GLU A 125 -18.25 34.88 -15.55
C GLU A 125 -16.97 35.72 -15.48
N LEU A 126 -15.96 35.26 -14.75
CA LEU A 126 -14.64 35.90 -14.68
C LEU A 126 -13.98 35.95 -16.05
N ASP A 127 -13.94 34.83 -16.78
CA ASP A 127 -13.35 34.77 -18.13
C ASP A 127 -14.05 35.76 -19.08
N LYS A 128 -15.39 35.88 -18.98
CA LYS A 128 -16.16 36.89 -19.75
C LYS A 128 -15.84 38.32 -19.33
N MET A 129 -15.68 38.58 -18.03
CA MET A 129 -15.33 39.91 -17.53
C MET A 129 -13.90 40.31 -17.92
N GLU A 130 -12.96 39.37 -17.88
CA GLU A 130 -11.58 39.59 -18.35
C GLU A 130 -11.57 39.90 -19.84
N ALA A 131 -12.27 39.12 -20.66
CA ALA A 131 -12.39 39.39 -22.10
C ALA A 131 -13.01 40.79 -22.38
N LYS A 132 -14.05 41.18 -21.64
CA LYS A 132 -14.64 42.52 -21.76
C LYS A 132 -13.68 43.64 -21.33
N ARG A 133 -12.96 43.45 -20.22
CA ARG A 133 -11.94 44.41 -19.76
C ARG A 133 -10.83 44.56 -20.79
N GLN A 134 -10.34 43.46 -21.34
CA GLN A 134 -9.33 43.45 -22.38
C GLN A 134 -9.80 44.25 -23.60
N ALA A 135 -11.01 43.96 -24.10
CA ALA A 135 -11.59 44.67 -25.24
C ALA A 135 -11.79 46.17 -24.98
N GLU A 136 -12.22 46.55 -23.77
CA GLU A 136 -12.35 47.96 -23.42
C GLU A 136 -10.99 48.67 -23.27
N LEU A 137 -9.99 48.01 -22.69
CA LEU A 137 -8.64 48.56 -22.64
C LEU A 137 -8.06 48.78 -24.03
N GLU A 138 -8.27 47.84 -24.96
CA GLU A 138 -7.89 48.00 -26.37
C GLU A 138 -8.63 49.16 -27.03
N ARG A 139 -9.94 49.30 -26.77
CA ARG A 139 -10.74 50.41 -27.30
C ARG A 139 -10.31 51.77 -26.76
N VAL A 140 -10.10 51.89 -25.45
CA VAL A 140 -9.71 53.15 -24.78
C VAL A 140 -8.29 53.55 -25.13
N SER A 141 -7.36 52.59 -25.20
CA SER A 141 -5.99 52.86 -25.64
C SER A 141 -5.91 53.14 -27.14
N GLY A 142 -6.94 52.77 -27.92
CA GLY A 142 -6.97 52.90 -29.37
C GLY A 142 -5.97 51.98 -30.07
N MET A 143 -5.48 50.97 -29.37
CA MET A 143 -4.46 50.04 -29.85
C MET A 143 -4.71 48.65 -29.26
N THR A 144 -4.55 47.62 -30.09
CA THR A 144 -4.61 46.23 -29.66
C THR A 144 -3.40 45.87 -28.80
N LYS A 145 -3.50 44.79 -28.01
CA LYS A 145 -2.37 44.30 -27.19
C LYS A 145 -1.09 44.12 -28.02
N GLU A 146 -1.21 43.60 -29.23
CA GLU A 146 -0.05 43.36 -30.10
C GLU A 146 0.51 44.64 -30.73
N GLU A 147 -0.33 45.62 -31.02
CA GLU A 147 0.12 46.96 -31.42
C GLU A 147 0.85 47.67 -30.28
N ALA A 148 0.32 47.61 -29.05
CA ALA A 148 0.97 48.18 -27.88
C ALA A 148 2.34 47.53 -27.61
N LYS A 149 2.42 46.20 -27.76
CA LYS A 149 3.69 45.46 -27.65
C LYS A 149 4.68 45.85 -28.75
N ALA A 150 4.22 45.97 -30.00
CA ALA A 150 5.06 46.39 -31.12
C ALA A 150 5.57 47.83 -30.95
N LEU A 151 4.72 48.73 -30.46
CA LEU A 151 5.09 50.11 -30.17
C LEU A 151 6.14 50.17 -29.06
N LEU A 152 5.94 49.44 -27.96
CA LEU A 152 6.91 49.38 -26.87
C LEU A 152 8.27 48.84 -27.35
N LEU A 153 8.28 47.77 -28.14
CA LEU A 153 9.51 47.23 -28.72
C LEU A 153 10.21 48.25 -29.61
N LYS A 154 9.45 49.01 -30.41
CA LYS A 154 10.01 50.05 -31.27
C LYS A 154 10.61 51.21 -30.46
N VAL A 155 9.95 51.66 -29.39
CA VAL A 155 10.49 52.70 -28.50
C VAL A 155 11.80 52.24 -27.87
N VAL A 156 11.85 51.01 -27.35
CA VAL A 156 13.06 50.42 -26.77
C VAL A 156 14.17 50.30 -27.82
N GLU A 157 13.84 49.91 -29.06
CA GLU A 157 14.81 49.86 -30.16
C GLU A 157 15.39 51.25 -30.47
N GLU A 158 14.55 52.28 -30.57
CA GLU A 158 14.97 53.64 -30.85
C GLU A 158 15.83 54.24 -29.72
N GLU A 159 15.48 54.00 -28.45
CA GLU A 159 16.29 54.39 -27.30
C GLU A 159 17.65 53.68 -27.31
N SER A 160 17.65 52.35 -27.52
CA SER A 160 18.88 51.57 -27.60
C SER A 160 19.81 52.05 -28.72
N ARG A 161 19.26 52.41 -29.88
CA ARG A 161 20.06 52.99 -30.99
C ARG A 161 20.71 54.32 -30.62
N LYS A 162 20.01 55.18 -29.85
CA LYS A 162 20.58 56.46 -29.39
C LYS A 162 21.72 56.24 -28.41
N GLU A 163 21.57 55.31 -27.47
CA GLU A 163 22.62 54.93 -26.53
C GLU A 163 23.85 54.37 -27.27
N VAL A 164 23.64 53.45 -28.20
CA VAL A 164 24.73 52.90 -29.04
C VAL A 164 25.45 54.02 -29.81
N ALA A 165 24.72 54.97 -30.39
CA ALA A 165 25.32 56.10 -31.10
C ALA A 165 26.10 57.06 -30.18
N ALA A 166 25.72 57.18 -28.90
CA ALA A 166 26.50 57.91 -27.91
C ALA A 166 27.81 57.19 -27.58
N VAL A 167 27.74 55.87 -27.37
CA VAL A 167 28.93 55.02 -27.13
C VAL A 167 29.89 55.07 -28.32
N ILE A 168 29.40 54.96 -29.56
CA ILE A 168 30.25 55.03 -30.76
C ILE A 168 31.00 56.37 -30.80
N ARG A 169 30.31 57.50 -30.60
CA ARG A 169 30.97 58.82 -30.60
C ARG A 169 32.00 58.97 -29.49
N GLN A 170 31.74 58.41 -28.31
CA GLN A 170 32.70 58.39 -27.22
C GLN A 170 33.94 57.57 -27.61
N VAL A 171 33.76 56.36 -28.14
CA VAL A 171 34.85 55.49 -28.60
C VAL A 171 35.66 56.15 -29.73
N GLU A 172 35.02 56.83 -30.68
CA GLU A 172 35.70 57.58 -31.74
C GLU A 172 36.53 58.74 -31.17
N ALA A 173 36.00 59.49 -30.19
CA ALA A 173 36.74 60.57 -29.54
C ALA A 173 37.97 60.05 -28.77
N GLU A 174 37.80 58.97 -28.00
CA GLU A 174 38.89 58.29 -27.30
C GLU A 174 39.95 57.77 -28.29
N ALA A 175 39.53 57.16 -29.40
CA ALA A 175 40.43 56.69 -30.45
C ALA A 175 41.21 57.85 -31.11
N GLN A 176 40.56 58.99 -31.36
CA GLN A 176 41.20 60.19 -31.92
C GLN A 176 42.20 60.81 -30.95
N GLU A 177 41.86 60.88 -29.66
CA GLU A 177 42.76 61.38 -28.62
C GLU A 177 43.99 60.46 -28.49
N GLU A 178 43.79 59.15 -28.50
CA GLU A 178 44.88 58.18 -28.45
C GLU A 178 45.75 58.24 -29.71
N ALA A 179 45.14 58.41 -30.89
CA ALA A 179 45.85 58.62 -32.15
C ALA A 179 46.69 59.90 -32.12
N ASN A 180 46.15 61.02 -31.62
CA ASN A 180 46.88 62.27 -31.44
C ASN A 180 48.07 62.10 -30.48
N ARG A 181 47.87 61.40 -29.36
CA ARG A 181 48.93 61.11 -28.39
C ARG A 181 50.03 60.25 -29.02
N LYS A 182 49.67 59.23 -29.80
CA LYS A 182 50.61 58.39 -30.55
C LYS A 182 51.36 59.19 -31.61
N ALA A 183 50.68 60.07 -32.37
CA ALA A 183 51.30 60.93 -33.37
C ALA A 183 52.31 61.90 -32.74
N GLN A 184 51.95 62.58 -31.65
CA GLN A 184 52.88 63.44 -30.91
C GLN A 184 54.10 62.67 -30.40
N LYS A 185 53.90 61.44 -29.91
CA LYS A 185 55.02 60.57 -29.48
C LYS A 185 55.95 60.22 -30.63
N ILE A 186 55.41 59.91 -31.82
CA ILE A 186 56.18 59.61 -33.03
C ILE A 186 56.97 60.85 -33.49
N ILE A 187 56.33 62.02 -33.54
CA ILE A 187 56.98 63.28 -33.94
C ILE A 187 58.11 63.63 -32.96
N SER A 188 57.86 63.57 -31.65
CA SER A 188 58.89 63.80 -30.64
C SER A 188 60.07 62.84 -30.78
N LEU A 189 59.81 61.56 -31.07
CA LEU A 189 60.86 60.57 -31.32
C LEU A 189 61.66 60.88 -32.60
N ALA A 190 61.00 61.33 -33.66
CA ALA A 190 61.65 61.74 -34.90
C ALA A 190 62.52 62.99 -34.70
N ILE A 191 62.02 64.01 -33.99
CA ILE A 191 62.80 65.21 -33.63
C ILE A 191 64.01 64.83 -32.78
N GLN A 192 63.84 63.98 -31.76
CA GLN A 192 64.96 63.51 -30.93
C GLN A 192 66.03 62.79 -31.77
N ARG A 193 65.63 62.00 -32.77
CA ARG A 193 66.57 61.34 -33.69
C ARG A 193 67.31 62.35 -34.59
N MET A 194 66.60 63.28 -35.22
CA MET A 194 67.20 64.27 -36.12
C MET A 194 68.08 65.30 -35.39
N ALA A 195 67.75 65.67 -34.16
CA ALA A 195 68.52 66.63 -33.38
C ALA A 195 69.96 66.14 -33.13
N SER A 196 70.17 64.83 -32.97
CA SER A 196 71.51 64.25 -32.83
C SER A 196 72.34 64.39 -34.12
N GLU A 197 71.72 64.20 -35.29
CA GLU A 197 72.39 64.32 -36.58
C GLU A 197 72.73 65.80 -36.89
N GLN A 198 71.79 66.72 -36.68
CA GLN A 198 72.00 68.14 -37.00
C GLN A 198 73.05 68.82 -36.09
N VAL A 199 73.11 68.43 -34.81
CA VAL A 199 74.16 68.92 -33.89
C VAL A 199 75.54 68.40 -34.33
N SER A 200 75.63 67.17 -34.84
CA SER A 200 76.89 66.65 -35.35
C SER A 200 77.38 67.38 -36.60
N GLU A 201 76.50 67.83 -37.49
CA GLU A 201 76.87 68.63 -38.66
C GLU A 201 77.29 70.07 -38.32
N LEU A 202 76.58 70.75 -37.42
CA LEU A 202 76.85 72.17 -37.11
C LEU A 202 78.13 72.40 -36.30
N THR A 203 78.62 71.38 -35.59
CA THR A 203 79.76 71.52 -34.66
C THR A 203 81.12 71.25 -35.32
N VAL A 204 81.15 70.88 -36.61
CA VAL A 204 82.39 70.63 -37.35
C VAL A 204 82.83 71.89 -38.09
N SER A 205 83.74 72.65 -37.47
CA SER A 205 84.43 73.74 -38.14
C SER A 205 85.85 73.30 -38.50
N ALA A 206 86.12 73.18 -39.80
CA ALA A 206 87.46 72.89 -40.31
C ALA A 206 88.24 74.19 -40.49
N VAL A 207 89.30 74.38 -39.71
CA VAL A 207 90.20 75.54 -39.84
C VAL A 207 91.36 75.17 -40.78
N PRO A 208 91.50 75.81 -41.96
CA PRO A 208 92.62 75.55 -42.85
C PRO A 208 93.92 76.13 -42.26
N LEU A 209 94.97 75.31 -42.15
CA LEU A 209 96.27 75.75 -41.66
C LEU A 209 97.14 76.27 -42.82
N PRO A 210 97.77 77.44 -42.69
CA PRO A 210 98.51 78.07 -43.79
C PRO A 210 99.88 77.43 -44.11
N SER A 211 100.41 76.50 -43.28
CA SER A 211 101.61 75.70 -43.63
C SER A 211 101.74 74.42 -42.78
N ASP A 212 102.37 73.37 -43.34
CA ASP A 212 102.58 72.08 -42.66
C ASP A 212 103.49 72.17 -41.43
N GLU A 213 104.35 73.18 -41.35
CA GLU A 213 105.19 73.46 -40.18
C GLU A 213 104.34 73.85 -38.96
N MET A 214 103.24 74.59 -39.20
CA MET A 214 102.26 74.96 -38.18
C MET A 214 101.44 73.74 -37.70
N LYS A 215 101.15 72.79 -38.60
CA LYS A 215 100.45 71.54 -38.29
C LYS A 215 101.28 70.64 -37.35
N GLY A 216 102.58 70.52 -37.59
CA GLY A 216 103.49 69.73 -36.74
C GLY A 216 103.66 70.29 -35.31
N ARG A 217 103.44 71.59 -35.12
CA ARG A 217 103.56 72.25 -33.81
C ARG A 217 102.30 72.12 -32.95
N ILE A 218 101.13 71.99 -33.58
CA ILE A 218 99.83 71.83 -32.90
C ILE A 218 99.57 70.36 -32.56
N ILE A 219 99.96 69.42 -33.44
CA ILE A 219 99.68 67.99 -33.26
C ILE A 219 100.86 67.23 -32.61
N GLY A 220 102.09 67.76 -32.70
CA GLY A 220 103.31 67.16 -32.14
C GLY A 220 103.93 66.05 -33.01
N ARG A 221 105.24 65.80 -32.86
CA ARG A 221 106.00 64.79 -33.63
C ARG A 221 105.49 63.37 -33.33
N GLY A 222 104.57 62.87 -34.16
CA GLY A 222 104.03 61.51 -34.10
C GLY A 222 102.50 61.40 -34.25
N GLY A 223 101.76 62.51 -34.23
CA GLY A 223 100.31 62.50 -34.44
C GLY A 223 99.94 62.80 -35.89
N ARG A 224 99.26 61.84 -36.53
CA ARG A 224 98.59 62.04 -37.84
C ARG A 224 97.29 62.79 -37.66
#